data_AF-A0A929ZMK8-F1
#
_entry.id   AF-A0A929ZMK8-F1
#
_cell.length_a   1.000
_cell.length_b   1.000
_cell.length_c   1.000
_cell.angle_alpha   90.00
_cell.angle_beta   90.00
_cell.angle_gamma   90.00
#
_symmetry.space_group_name_H-M   'P 1'
#
loop_
_entity.id
_entity.type
_entity.pdbx_description
1 polymer ?
#
loop_
_entity_poly.entity_id
_entity_poly.type
_entity_poly.pdbx_seq_one_letter_code
_entity_poly.pdbx_strand_id
1 'polypeptide(L)'
;MRKGKKIMSIFTGPMKLHLNGHKDWTLHKEVLKSIDPDVVWIPLVNGVAPCQPLVQVGDEVKIGQKIAERNDAFYLPLFASVSGTVTGIEKFLGAGGTMIDHLRIQNDHKHTVERAFAAFDYEKASWQELHAFAKESGMLGLGGAGFPSYVKYNKPENVELFIVNAVECEPFLTSDYKNIEENMDLLKVGTLAFFKMSNAKAGCIAIKEDKKEQIAQLQETFKGTPIEVRIVPNVYPMGWERTLVYQLTKKRYDRLPIEAGCIVNNASTAIAFGNALVNGMPVTHKYLTVSGDAVKNPQNVYVPVGTKVHEIIDAVGGYKDGVDDVVLLAGGPMMGRAVPNDQFAVMQQNNGLTIQK
;
A
#
# COMPACT_ATOMS: atom_id res chain seq x y z
N MET A 1 -9.15 44.71 -27.73
CA MET A 1 -8.57 44.19 -26.46
C MET A 1 -9.37 42.98 -25.99
N ARG A 2 -8.90 41.75 -26.29
CA ARG A 2 -9.56 40.52 -25.82
C ARG A 2 -9.27 40.36 -24.33
N LYS A 3 -10.31 40.47 -23.49
CA LYS A 3 -10.25 40.19 -22.05
C LYS A 3 -9.67 38.79 -21.85
N GLY A 4 -8.54 38.70 -21.16
CA GLY A 4 -7.86 37.44 -20.86
C GLY A 4 -8.81 36.48 -20.13
N LYS A 5 -8.94 35.26 -20.63
CA LYS A 5 -9.49 34.14 -19.86
C LYS A 5 -8.61 33.97 -18.63
N LYS A 6 -9.09 34.38 -17.45
CA LYS A 6 -8.52 33.93 -16.17
C LYS A 6 -8.57 32.40 -16.19
N ILE A 7 -7.40 31.76 -16.23
CA ILE A 7 -7.29 30.33 -15.93
C ILE A 7 -7.73 30.21 -14.48
N MET A 8 -8.96 29.75 -14.25
CA MET A 8 -9.42 29.47 -12.89
C MET A 8 -8.57 28.32 -12.36
N SER A 9 -7.86 28.58 -11.26
CA SER A 9 -7.15 27.54 -10.52
C SER A 9 -8.17 26.51 -10.05
N ILE A 10 -7.86 25.22 -10.24
CA ILE A 10 -8.62 24.09 -9.69
C ILE A 10 -8.78 24.21 -8.15
N PHE A 11 -7.94 25.01 -7.50
CA PHE A 11 -7.92 25.22 -6.05
C PHE A 11 -8.67 26.48 -5.57
N THR A 12 -9.13 27.37 -6.46
CA THR A 12 -9.75 28.67 -6.07
C THR A 12 -11.09 28.94 -6.74
N GLY A 13 -11.67 27.98 -7.45
CA GLY A 13 -13.00 28.11 -8.06
C GLY A 13 -14.15 27.83 -7.09
N PRO A 14 -15.41 28.17 -7.44
CA PRO A 14 -16.62 27.89 -6.67
C PRO A 14 -16.92 26.38 -6.47
N MET A 15 -16.04 25.49 -6.95
CA MET A 15 -16.11 24.03 -6.79
C MET A 15 -15.27 23.50 -5.62
N LYS A 16 -14.99 24.32 -4.59
CA LYS A 16 -14.41 23.85 -3.31
C LYS A 16 -15.45 23.01 -2.52
N LEU A 17 -15.93 21.91 -3.09
CA LEU A 17 -16.61 20.89 -2.29
C LEU A 17 -15.53 20.16 -1.51
N HIS A 18 -15.46 20.43 -0.20
CA HIS A 18 -14.74 19.54 0.70
C HIS A 18 -15.56 18.25 0.78
N LEU A 19 -15.08 17.20 0.12
CA LEU A 19 -15.71 15.88 0.26
C LEU A 19 -15.65 15.50 1.73
N ASN A 20 -16.79 15.13 2.33
CA ASN A 20 -16.76 14.55 3.66
C ASN A 20 -16.03 13.21 3.55
N GLY A 21 -14.79 13.20 4.02
CA GLY A 21 -13.92 12.04 3.89
C GLY A 21 -14.25 10.94 4.89
N HIS A 22 -15.10 11.16 5.91
CA HIS A 22 -15.44 10.18 6.96
C HIS A 22 -14.22 9.46 7.57
N LYS A 23 -13.05 10.12 7.55
CA LYS A 23 -11.79 9.56 8.03
C LYS A 23 -11.79 9.47 9.56
N ASP A 24 -12.52 10.36 10.23
CA ASP A 24 -12.72 10.38 11.69
C ASP A 24 -13.28 9.06 12.24
N TRP A 25 -14.00 8.27 11.43
CA TRP A 25 -14.56 6.98 11.85
C TRP A 25 -13.50 5.94 12.18
N THR A 26 -12.29 6.08 11.65
CA THR A 26 -11.21 5.10 11.74
C THR A 26 -9.89 5.70 12.25
N LEU A 27 -9.68 7.02 12.06
CA LEU A 27 -8.41 7.72 12.34
C LEU A 27 -7.94 7.58 13.79
N HIS A 28 -8.86 7.68 14.75
CA HIS A 28 -8.56 7.72 16.19
C HIS A 28 -8.68 6.35 16.88
N LYS A 29 -8.93 5.29 16.12
CA LYS A 29 -9.08 3.94 16.67
C LYS A 29 -7.74 3.21 16.63
N GLU A 30 -7.55 2.29 17.58
CA GLU A 30 -6.45 1.34 17.54
C GLU A 30 -6.62 0.39 16.36
N VAL A 31 -5.50 -0.07 15.80
CA VAL A 31 -5.51 -1.04 14.72
C VAL A 31 -5.84 -2.42 15.30
N LEU A 32 -6.85 -3.09 14.75
CA LEU A 32 -7.18 -4.46 15.13
C LEU A 32 -6.15 -5.42 14.54
N LYS A 33 -5.42 -6.14 15.39
CA LYS A 33 -4.33 -7.06 14.97
C LYS A 33 -4.61 -8.53 15.31
N SER A 34 -5.78 -8.83 15.87
CA SER A 34 -6.15 -10.17 16.33
C SER A 34 -6.79 -11.05 15.25
N ILE A 35 -6.77 -10.62 13.98
CA ILE A 35 -7.32 -11.40 12.86
C ILE A 35 -6.31 -12.47 12.47
N ASP A 36 -6.61 -13.71 12.81
CA ASP A 36 -5.79 -14.89 12.50
C ASP A 36 -6.66 -15.96 11.84
N PRO A 37 -6.80 -15.92 10.50
CA PRO A 37 -7.76 -16.77 9.78
C PRO A 37 -7.29 -18.23 9.75
N ASP A 38 -8.24 -19.17 9.78
CA ASP A 38 -7.95 -20.60 9.64
C ASP A 38 -7.35 -20.92 8.26
N VAL A 39 -7.69 -20.13 7.23
CA VAL A 39 -7.25 -20.35 5.85
C VAL A 39 -6.95 -19.03 5.17
N VAL A 40 -5.81 -18.94 4.50
CA VAL A 40 -5.51 -17.84 3.57
C VAL A 40 -5.54 -18.31 2.12
N TRP A 41 -5.94 -17.40 1.25
CA TRP A 41 -6.03 -17.56 -0.19
C TRP A 41 -5.06 -16.57 -0.83
N ILE A 42 -3.81 -17.00 -1.06
CA ILE A 42 -2.79 -16.11 -1.63
C ILE A 42 -3.07 -15.95 -3.13
N PRO A 43 -3.37 -14.75 -3.63
CA PRO A 43 -3.65 -14.54 -5.04
C PRO A 43 -2.39 -14.80 -5.89
N LEU A 44 -2.48 -15.72 -6.85
CA LEU A 44 -1.38 -16.06 -7.76
C LEU A 44 -1.37 -15.15 -9.00
N VAL A 45 -1.52 -13.84 -8.77
CA VAL A 45 -1.51 -12.82 -9.82
C VAL A 45 -0.87 -11.53 -9.32
N ASN A 46 -0.18 -10.83 -10.22
CA ASN A 46 0.21 -9.43 -10.02
C ASN A 46 -0.21 -8.60 -11.23
N GLY A 47 -1.15 -7.68 -11.02
CA GLY A 47 -1.83 -6.98 -12.11
C GLY A 47 -2.66 -7.96 -12.94
N VAL A 48 -2.26 -8.17 -14.20
CA VAL A 48 -2.90 -9.13 -15.13
C VAL A 48 -2.06 -10.38 -15.37
N ALA A 49 -0.84 -10.45 -14.81
CA ALA A 49 0.09 -11.53 -15.07
C ALA A 49 0.03 -12.58 -13.94
N PRO A 50 0.01 -13.88 -14.28
CA PRO A 50 -0.01 -14.95 -13.30
C PRO A 50 1.33 -15.05 -12.57
N CYS A 51 1.28 -15.55 -11.33
CA CYS A 51 2.44 -15.97 -10.55
C CYS A 51 2.49 -17.51 -10.53
N GLN A 52 3.64 -18.08 -10.85
CA GLN A 52 3.90 -19.51 -10.79
C GLN A 52 4.13 -19.95 -9.33
N PRO A 53 3.36 -20.92 -8.81
CA PRO A 53 3.64 -21.54 -7.51
C PRO A 53 5.01 -22.24 -7.49
N LEU A 54 5.70 -22.12 -6.36
CA LEU A 54 6.98 -22.79 -6.07
C LEU A 54 6.84 -23.88 -4.99
N VAL A 55 5.63 -24.03 -4.46
CA VAL A 55 5.22 -25.06 -3.49
C VAL A 55 4.03 -25.83 -4.07
N GLN A 56 3.81 -27.04 -3.57
CA GLN A 56 2.75 -27.95 -3.99
C GLN A 56 1.85 -28.35 -2.82
N VAL A 57 0.70 -28.95 -3.12
CA VAL A 57 -0.24 -29.46 -2.11
C VAL A 57 0.47 -30.46 -1.21
N GLY A 58 0.31 -30.28 0.11
CA GLY A 58 0.96 -31.07 1.15
C GLY A 58 2.25 -30.45 1.70
N ASP A 59 2.84 -29.44 1.04
CA ASP A 59 4.02 -28.76 1.57
C ASP A 59 3.69 -27.94 2.81
N GLU A 60 4.58 -28.00 3.81
CA GLU A 60 4.57 -27.08 4.94
C GLU A 60 5.27 -25.77 4.56
N VAL A 61 4.70 -24.65 5.01
CA VAL A 61 5.20 -23.30 4.75
C VAL A 61 5.30 -22.48 6.04
N LYS A 62 6.24 -21.53 6.06
CA LYS A 62 6.45 -20.57 7.14
C LYS A 62 6.08 -19.16 6.72
N ILE A 63 5.68 -18.31 7.67
CA ILE A 63 5.45 -16.89 7.41
C ILE A 63 6.72 -16.28 6.84
N GLY A 64 6.64 -15.66 5.66
CA GLY A 64 7.78 -15.05 4.98
C GLY A 64 8.52 -15.98 4.01
N GLN A 65 8.18 -17.27 3.94
CA GLN A 65 8.76 -18.19 2.94
C GLN A 65 8.28 -17.82 1.53
N LYS A 66 9.18 -17.81 0.54
CA LYS A 66 8.81 -17.61 -0.87
C LYS A 66 8.01 -18.80 -1.37
N ILE A 67 6.80 -18.55 -1.87
CA ILE A 67 5.82 -19.60 -2.27
C ILE A 67 5.38 -19.52 -3.73
N ALA A 68 5.58 -18.37 -4.39
CA ALA A 68 5.27 -18.21 -5.80
C ALA A 68 6.11 -17.07 -6.38
N GLU A 69 6.19 -16.98 -7.70
CA GLU A 69 6.84 -15.86 -8.38
C GLU A 69 6.20 -15.54 -9.72
N ARG A 70 6.17 -14.25 -10.06
CA ARG A 70 6.02 -13.77 -11.43
C ARG A 70 7.40 -13.64 -12.06
N ASN A 71 7.59 -14.15 -13.27
CA ASN A 71 8.87 -14.07 -13.98
C ASN A 71 8.65 -13.84 -15.49
N ASP A 72 7.98 -12.74 -15.83
CA ASP A 72 7.75 -12.30 -17.21
C ASP A 72 8.58 -11.03 -17.51
N ALA A 73 7.99 -9.98 -18.09
CA ALA A 73 8.61 -8.66 -18.19
C ALA A 73 8.99 -8.07 -16.81
N PHE A 74 8.33 -8.51 -15.74
CA PHE A 74 8.65 -8.14 -14.37
C PHE A 74 8.85 -9.37 -13.49
N TYR A 75 9.75 -9.24 -12.53
CA TYR A 75 9.93 -10.24 -11.48
C TYR A 75 9.20 -9.80 -10.22
N LEU A 76 8.46 -10.70 -9.59
CA LEU A 76 7.85 -10.45 -8.29
C LEU A 76 7.65 -11.76 -7.52
N PRO A 77 8.40 -12.00 -6.42
CA PRO A 77 8.13 -13.10 -5.52
C PRO A 77 6.92 -12.81 -4.62
N LEU A 78 6.17 -13.86 -4.30
CA LEU A 78 5.09 -13.87 -3.32
C LEU A 78 5.51 -14.74 -2.14
N PHE A 79 5.06 -14.35 -0.95
CA PHE A 79 5.47 -14.95 0.31
C PHE A 79 4.26 -15.42 1.10
N ALA A 80 4.42 -16.52 1.84
CA ALA A 80 3.36 -17.02 2.72
C ALA A 80 3.07 -16.03 3.84
N SER A 81 1.78 -15.74 4.05
CA SER A 81 1.31 -14.81 5.08
C SER A 81 1.05 -15.48 6.43
N VAL A 82 0.85 -16.81 6.44
CA VAL A 82 0.68 -17.67 7.61
C VAL A 82 1.65 -18.84 7.55
N SER A 83 1.90 -19.50 8.68
CA SER A 83 2.52 -20.83 8.69
C SER A 83 1.44 -21.91 8.58
N GLY A 84 1.79 -23.05 8.00
CA GLY A 84 0.89 -24.19 7.92
C GLY A 84 1.08 -24.99 6.64
N THR A 85 0.01 -25.51 6.06
CA THR A 85 0.09 -26.49 4.96
C THR A 85 -0.63 -26.00 3.71
N VAL A 86 0.02 -26.13 2.56
CA VAL A 86 -0.61 -25.89 1.26
C VAL A 86 -1.66 -26.98 1.00
N THR A 87 -2.90 -26.57 0.78
CA THR A 87 -4.04 -27.50 0.62
C THR A 87 -4.60 -27.54 -0.79
N GLY A 88 -4.33 -26.52 -1.62
CA GLY A 88 -4.87 -26.45 -2.96
C GLY A 88 -4.37 -25.27 -3.76
N ILE A 89 -4.55 -25.36 -5.08
CA ILE A 89 -4.54 -24.21 -5.99
C ILE A 89 -5.95 -24.15 -6.58
N GLU A 90 -6.69 -23.12 -6.21
CA GLU A 90 -8.14 -23.04 -6.47
C GLU A 90 -8.52 -21.69 -7.06
N LYS A 91 -9.54 -21.69 -7.91
CA LYS A 91 -10.13 -20.43 -8.40
C LYS A 91 -11.00 -19.82 -7.31
N PHE A 92 -10.69 -18.60 -6.93
CA PHE A 92 -11.47 -17.80 -5.98
C PHE A 92 -11.58 -16.36 -6.50
N LEU A 93 -12.54 -15.60 -5.97
CA LEU A 93 -12.73 -14.21 -6.39
C LEU A 93 -11.55 -13.38 -5.86
N GLY A 94 -10.91 -12.62 -6.75
CA GLY A 94 -9.92 -11.62 -6.37
C GLY A 94 -10.57 -10.26 -6.15
N ALA A 95 -9.87 -9.35 -5.45
CA ALA A 95 -10.31 -7.97 -5.22
C ALA A 95 -10.52 -7.13 -6.50
N GLY A 96 -10.11 -7.66 -7.67
CA GLY A 96 -10.40 -7.06 -8.98
C GLY A 96 -11.78 -7.39 -9.55
N GLY A 97 -12.56 -8.26 -8.90
CA GLY A 97 -13.88 -8.71 -9.34
C GLY A 97 -13.85 -9.91 -10.31
N THR A 98 -12.71 -10.58 -10.47
CA THR A 98 -12.55 -11.72 -11.39
C THR A 98 -12.07 -12.97 -10.66
N MET A 99 -12.46 -14.14 -11.15
CA MET A 99 -11.95 -15.43 -10.67
C MET A 99 -10.50 -15.61 -11.10
N ILE A 100 -9.62 -15.83 -10.13
CA ILE A 100 -8.19 -16.04 -10.35
C ILE A 100 -7.71 -17.22 -9.51
N ASP A 101 -6.58 -17.80 -9.88
CA ASP A 101 -5.98 -18.87 -9.10
C ASP A 101 -5.41 -18.30 -7.79
N HIS A 102 -5.67 -19.01 -6.69
CA HIS A 102 -5.15 -18.72 -5.36
C HIS A 102 -4.46 -19.96 -4.82
N LEU A 103 -3.34 -19.76 -4.13
CA LEU A 103 -2.74 -20.80 -3.30
C LEU A 103 -3.45 -20.81 -1.95
N ARG A 104 -4.16 -21.90 -1.65
CA ARG A 104 -4.91 -22.10 -0.41
C ARG A 104 -4.00 -22.70 0.65
N ILE A 105 -3.77 -21.99 1.75
CA ILE A 105 -2.91 -22.43 2.86
C ILE A 105 -3.78 -22.56 4.11
N GLN A 106 -3.82 -23.76 4.69
CA GLN A 106 -4.41 -23.99 6.01
C GLN A 106 -3.43 -23.48 7.06
N ASN A 107 -3.86 -22.52 7.87
CA ASN A 107 -3.08 -21.96 8.96
C ASN A 107 -2.94 -23.00 10.08
N ASP A 108 -1.73 -23.18 10.60
CA ASP A 108 -1.46 -24.04 11.76
C ASP A 108 -1.45 -23.28 13.10
N HIS A 109 -1.60 -21.95 13.05
CA HIS A 109 -1.60 -21.04 14.19
C HIS A 109 -0.33 -21.12 15.06
N LYS A 110 0.76 -21.71 14.55
CA LYS A 110 2.05 -21.76 15.24
C LYS A 110 2.87 -20.49 15.03
N HIS A 111 2.50 -19.68 14.03
CA HIS A 111 3.20 -18.48 13.62
C HIS A 111 4.71 -18.70 13.42
N THR A 112 5.08 -19.82 12.78
CA THR A 112 6.48 -20.11 12.50
C THR A 112 6.97 -19.17 11.42
N VAL A 113 7.98 -18.35 11.74
CA VAL A 113 8.51 -17.31 10.84
C VAL A 113 9.81 -17.76 10.18
N GLU A 114 9.92 -17.48 8.88
CA GLU A 114 11.17 -17.46 8.14
C GLU A 114 11.55 -16.01 7.83
N ARG A 115 12.71 -15.57 8.32
CA ARG A 115 13.31 -14.31 7.86
C ARG A 115 13.83 -14.55 6.45
N ALA A 116 13.04 -14.13 5.46
CA ALA A 116 13.34 -14.32 4.05
C ALA A 116 14.68 -13.70 3.64
N PHE A 117 15.10 -12.64 4.36
CA PHE A 117 16.35 -11.94 4.11
C PHE A 117 17.17 -11.78 5.39
N ALA A 118 18.49 -11.81 5.26
CA ALA A 118 19.37 -11.31 6.30
C ALA A 118 19.19 -9.79 6.46
N ALA A 119 19.50 -9.27 7.64
CA ALA A 119 19.56 -7.82 7.84
C ALA A 119 20.52 -7.19 6.81
N PHE A 120 20.06 -6.15 6.13
CA PHE A 120 20.74 -5.56 4.99
C PHE A 120 21.10 -4.11 5.26
N ASP A 121 22.39 -3.81 5.31
CA ASP A 121 22.91 -2.47 5.52
C ASP A 121 22.87 -1.67 4.22
N TYR A 122 21.78 -0.94 4.01
CA TYR A 122 21.59 -0.11 2.82
C TYR A 122 22.62 1.02 2.70
N GLU A 123 23.28 1.44 3.78
CA GLU A 123 24.25 2.55 3.76
C GLU A 123 25.55 2.13 3.10
N LYS A 124 25.97 0.87 3.30
CA LYS A 124 27.18 0.29 2.69
C LYS A 124 26.94 -0.35 1.33
N ALA A 125 25.71 -0.75 1.04
CA ALA A 125 25.37 -1.39 -0.22
C ALA A 125 25.68 -0.49 -1.43
N SER A 126 26.19 -1.10 -2.50
CA SER A 126 26.18 -0.50 -3.83
C SER A 126 24.75 -0.28 -4.31
N TRP A 127 24.59 0.54 -5.35
CA TRP A 127 23.29 0.73 -5.97
C TRP A 127 22.72 -0.60 -6.51
N GLN A 128 23.58 -1.42 -7.12
CA GLN A 128 23.22 -2.71 -7.71
C GLN A 128 22.71 -3.70 -6.65
N GLU A 129 23.38 -3.78 -5.49
CA GLU A 129 22.96 -4.66 -4.39
C GLU A 129 21.63 -4.20 -3.79
N LEU A 130 21.47 -2.89 -3.56
CA LEU A 130 20.21 -2.35 -3.01
C LEU A 130 19.04 -2.52 -3.98
N HIS A 131 19.28 -2.32 -5.27
CA HIS A 131 18.29 -2.54 -6.32
C HIS A 131 17.92 -4.02 -6.45
N ALA A 132 18.90 -4.93 -6.41
CA ALA A 132 18.67 -6.36 -6.38
C ALA A 132 17.87 -6.77 -5.13
N PHE A 133 18.21 -6.22 -3.96
CA PHE A 133 17.45 -6.47 -2.74
C PHE A 133 15.99 -6.03 -2.87
N ALA A 134 15.72 -4.81 -3.37
CA ALA A 134 14.35 -4.34 -3.58
C ALA A 134 13.54 -5.22 -4.55
N LYS A 135 14.21 -5.80 -5.55
CA LYS A 135 13.63 -6.76 -6.50
C LYS A 135 13.34 -8.10 -5.83
N GLU A 136 14.33 -8.70 -5.15
CA GLU A 136 14.21 -10.01 -4.50
C GLU A 136 13.30 -10.01 -3.26
N SER A 137 13.18 -8.87 -2.58
CA SER A 137 12.21 -8.71 -1.49
C SER A 137 10.77 -8.54 -1.96
N GLY A 138 10.54 -8.55 -3.28
CA GLY A 138 9.22 -8.40 -3.89
C GLY A 138 8.56 -7.07 -3.57
N MET A 139 9.32 -5.97 -3.53
CA MET A 139 8.72 -4.66 -3.28
C MET A 139 7.82 -4.24 -4.44
N LEU A 140 6.58 -3.92 -4.10
CA LEU A 140 5.59 -3.35 -5.01
C LEU A 140 4.93 -2.09 -4.43
N GLY A 141 4.26 -1.34 -5.28
CA GLY A 141 3.47 -0.18 -4.91
C GLY A 141 2.24 -0.58 -4.09
N LEU A 142 2.28 -0.30 -2.79
CA LEU A 142 1.21 -0.62 -1.82
C LEU A 142 0.13 0.47 -1.75
N GLY A 143 0.24 1.52 -2.57
CA GLY A 143 -0.76 2.58 -2.68
C GLY A 143 -1.96 2.24 -3.59
N GLY A 144 -2.07 1.00 -4.09
CA GLY A 144 -3.23 0.56 -4.89
C GLY A 144 -2.88 -0.22 -6.17
N ALA A 145 -1.94 0.27 -6.98
CA ALA A 145 -1.70 -0.28 -8.32
C ALA A 145 -0.86 -1.57 -8.35
N GLY A 146 -0.07 -1.83 -7.31
CA GLY A 146 0.77 -3.03 -7.25
C GLY A 146 1.92 -3.09 -8.25
N PHE A 147 2.37 -1.95 -8.76
CA PHE A 147 3.51 -1.87 -9.70
C PHE A 147 4.83 -2.21 -8.99
N PRO A 148 5.70 -3.10 -9.53
CA PRO A 148 6.97 -3.45 -8.91
C PRO A 148 7.84 -2.22 -8.67
N SER A 149 8.17 -1.95 -7.41
CA SER A 149 8.80 -0.68 -7.00
C SER A 149 10.20 -0.54 -7.56
N TYR A 150 10.98 -1.63 -7.64
CA TYR A 150 12.34 -1.62 -8.18
C TYR A 150 12.39 -1.09 -9.62
N VAL A 151 11.36 -1.33 -10.43
CA VAL A 151 11.30 -0.90 -11.84
C VAL A 151 11.34 0.63 -11.96
N LYS A 152 10.84 1.37 -10.96
CA LYS A 152 10.91 2.84 -10.93
C LYS A 152 12.35 3.36 -10.86
N TYR A 153 13.28 2.50 -10.46
CA TYR A 153 14.69 2.81 -10.30
C TYR A 153 15.54 2.28 -11.45
N ASN A 154 14.95 1.59 -12.44
CA ASN A 154 15.70 1.21 -13.63
C ASN A 154 16.21 2.47 -14.34
N LYS A 155 17.52 2.70 -14.32
CA LYS A 155 18.20 3.89 -14.87
C LYS A 155 17.68 5.19 -14.23
N PRO A 156 18.01 5.46 -12.95
CA PRO A 156 17.53 6.64 -12.24
C PRO A 156 18.37 7.88 -12.63
N GLU A 157 18.33 8.23 -13.91
CA GLU A 157 19.05 9.38 -14.47
C GLU A 157 18.17 10.63 -14.38
N ASN A 158 18.77 11.78 -14.06
CA ASN A 158 18.10 13.08 -14.01
C ASN A 158 16.90 13.15 -13.04
N VAL A 159 16.97 12.43 -11.92
CA VAL A 159 15.96 12.52 -10.85
C VAL A 159 16.21 13.79 -10.03
N GLU A 160 15.33 14.77 -10.17
CA GLU A 160 15.40 16.02 -9.41
C GLU A 160 14.78 15.87 -8.01
N LEU A 161 13.67 15.12 -7.91
CA LEU A 161 12.92 15.00 -6.67
C LEU A 161 12.42 13.57 -6.42
N PHE A 162 12.86 12.99 -5.32
CA PHE A 162 12.28 11.78 -4.75
C PHE A 162 11.14 12.15 -3.79
N ILE A 163 10.00 11.46 -3.89
CA ILE A 163 8.79 11.78 -3.13
C ILE A 163 8.27 10.51 -2.44
N VAL A 164 8.12 10.56 -1.12
CA VAL A 164 7.22 9.66 -0.39
C VAL A 164 5.86 10.34 -0.24
N ASN A 165 4.84 9.71 -0.82
CA ASN A 165 3.47 10.16 -0.78
C ASN A 165 2.79 9.60 0.49
N ALA A 166 2.65 10.46 1.49
CA ALA A 166 1.93 10.23 2.75
C ALA A 166 0.60 11.03 2.80
N VAL A 167 0.04 11.38 1.64
CA VAL A 167 -1.12 12.28 1.54
C VAL A 167 -2.43 11.55 1.82
N GLU A 168 -2.54 10.29 1.40
CA GLU A 168 -3.74 9.44 1.53
C GLU A 168 -5.05 10.21 1.25
N CYS A 169 -5.30 10.51 -0.02
CA CYS A 169 -6.42 11.38 -0.40
C CYS A 169 -7.76 10.67 -0.54
N GLU A 170 -7.78 9.34 -0.66
CA GLU A 170 -9.00 8.55 -0.79
C GLU A 170 -9.92 8.76 0.44
N PRO A 171 -11.21 9.10 0.25
CA PRO A 171 -12.19 9.13 1.33
C PRO A 171 -12.27 7.78 2.05
N PHE A 172 -12.71 7.80 3.31
CA PHE A 172 -12.84 6.70 4.26
C PHE A 172 -11.55 6.01 4.72
N LEU A 173 -10.54 5.91 3.87
CA LEU A 173 -9.29 5.21 4.15
C LEU A 173 -8.42 5.99 5.14
N THR A 174 -7.78 5.30 6.09
CA THR A 174 -6.79 5.86 7.03
C THR A 174 -5.64 4.87 7.33
N SER A 175 -5.49 3.83 6.51
CA SER A 175 -4.51 2.75 6.70
C SER A 175 -3.07 3.23 6.54
N ASP A 176 -2.77 4.10 5.58
CA ASP A 176 -1.42 4.68 5.44
C ASP A 176 -1.10 5.57 6.64
N TYR A 177 -2.07 6.35 7.12
CA TYR A 177 -1.91 7.20 8.30
C TYR A 177 -1.53 6.37 9.54
N LYS A 178 -2.28 5.30 9.82
CA LYS A 178 -2.00 4.40 10.95
C LYS A 178 -0.70 3.62 10.78
N ASN A 179 -0.37 3.21 9.56
CA ASN A 179 0.88 2.52 9.28
C ASN A 179 2.10 3.41 9.59
N ILE A 180 2.07 4.68 9.17
CA ILE A 180 3.12 5.67 9.48
C ILE A 180 3.25 5.87 10.99
N GLU A 181 2.13 6.03 11.69
CA GLU A 181 2.11 6.23 13.14
C GLU A 181 2.76 5.07 13.90
N GLU A 182 2.46 3.83 13.53
CA GLU A 182 3.00 2.64 14.22
C GLU A 182 4.43 2.26 13.77
N ASN A 183 4.87 2.70 12.58
CA ASN A 183 6.11 2.22 11.96
C ASN A 183 7.04 3.35 11.49
N MET A 184 7.12 4.43 12.26
CA MET A 184 7.91 5.62 11.95
C MET A 184 9.41 5.32 11.69
N ASP A 185 10.01 4.41 12.45
CA ASP A 185 11.41 4.01 12.28
C ASP A 185 11.64 3.25 10.97
N LEU A 186 10.73 2.32 10.64
CA LEU A 186 10.78 1.58 9.38
C LEU A 186 10.52 2.51 8.18
N LEU A 187 9.62 3.47 8.33
CA LEU A 187 9.42 4.54 7.34
C LEU A 187 10.72 5.29 7.09
N LYS A 188 11.45 5.67 8.15
CA LYS A 188 12.74 6.36 8.03
C LYS A 188 13.76 5.53 7.26
N VAL A 189 13.97 4.28 7.67
CA VAL A 189 14.95 3.39 7.02
C VAL A 189 14.61 3.19 5.54
N GLY A 190 13.36 2.81 5.23
CA GLY A 190 12.96 2.55 3.86
C GLY A 190 12.97 3.81 2.98
N THR A 191 12.62 4.97 3.54
CA THR A 191 12.69 6.26 2.84
C THR A 191 14.13 6.61 2.46
N LEU A 192 15.07 6.47 3.40
CA LEU A 192 16.48 6.77 3.16
C LEU A 192 17.12 5.78 2.17
N ALA A 193 16.78 4.50 2.27
CA ALA A 193 17.21 3.49 1.31
C ALA A 193 16.68 3.77 -0.11
N PHE A 194 15.39 4.06 -0.24
CA PHE A 194 14.81 4.44 -1.52
C PHE A 194 15.38 5.77 -2.06
N PHE A 195 15.67 6.73 -1.20
CA PHE A 195 16.31 7.98 -1.59
C PHE A 195 17.73 7.73 -2.14
N LYS A 196 18.55 6.95 -1.44
CA LYS A 196 19.88 6.53 -1.93
C LYS A 196 19.78 5.83 -3.29
N MET A 197 18.84 4.89 -3.44
CA MET A 197 18.62 4.19 -4.70
C MET A 197 18.10 5.11 -5.83
N SER A 198 17.38 6.19 -5.49
CA SER A 198 16.84 7.13 -6.46
C SER A 198 17.90 8.02 -7.12
N ASN A 199 19.08 8.17 -6.51
CA ASN A 199 20.09 9.15 -6.92
C ASN A 199 19.52 10.58 -7.12
N ALA A 200 18.45 10.91 -6.40
CA ALA A 200 17.75 12.18 -6.55
C ALA A 200 18.53 13.32 -5.88
N LYS A 201 18.44 14.52 -6.45
CA LYS A 201 19.07 15.71 -5.86
C LYS A 201 18.42 16.16 -4.55
N ALA A 202 17.11 15.96 -4.41
CA ALA A 202 16.35 16.27 -3.21
C ALA A 202 15.31 15.17 -2.92
N GLY A 203 14.96 15.00 -1.65
CA GLY A 203 13.95 14.05 -1.21
C GLY A 203 12.90 14.72 -0.32
N CYS A 204 11.65 14.29 -0.40
CA CYS A 204 10.63 14.75 0.52
C CYS A 204 9.58 13.70 0.89
N ILE A 205 8.91 13.93 2.02
CA ILE A 205 7.64 13.30 2.40
C ILE A 205 6.55 14.34 2.22
N ALA A 206 5.58 14.04 1.35
CA ALA A 206 4.43 14.90 1.13
C ALA A 206 3.26 14.47 2.03
N ILE A 207 2.73 15.40 2.82
CA ILE A 207 1.65 15.17 3.78
C ILE A 207 0.68 16.35 3.81
N LYS A 208 -0.61 16.09 4.05
CA LYS A 208 -1.63 17.15 4.09
C LYS A 208 -1.51 18.02 5.32
N GLU A 209 -1.85 19.30 5.15
CA GLU A 209 -1.83 20.33 6.20
C GLU A 209 -2.71 20.04 7.42
N ASP A 210 -3.73 19.18 7.30
CA ASP A 210 -4.62 18.82 8.40
C ASP A 210 -4.01 17.78 9.36
N LYS A 211 -2.89 17.13 9.00
CA LYS A 211 -2.24 16.07 9.80
C LYS A 211 -1.17 16.62 10.75
N LYS A 212 -1.54 17.61 11.56
CA LYS A 212 -0.59 18.41 12.38
C LYS A 212 0.32 17.58 13.28
N GLU A 213 -0.24 16.58 13.97
CA GLU A 213 0.53 15.71 14.87
C GLU A 213 1.56 14.86 14.10
N GLN A 214 1.11 14.17 13.05
CA GLN A 214 1.98 13.36 12.21
C GLN A 214 3.03 14.21 11.47
N ILE A 215 2.70 15.45 11.07
CA ILE A 215 3.69 16.40 10.52
C ILE A 215 4.82 16.64 11.52
N ALA A 216 4.51 16.93 12.78
CA ALA A 216 5.51 17.19 13.81
C ALA A 216 6.39 15.96 14.06
N GLN A 217 5.78 14.78 14.15
CA GLN A 217 6.51 13.51 14.30
C GLN A 217 7.45 13.23 13.11
N LEU A 218 6.97 13.45 11.87
CA LEU A 218 7.79 13.30 10.66
C LEU A 218 8.95 14.31 10.65
N GLN A 219 8.70 15.57 11.01
CA GLN A 219 9.73 16.60 11.04
C GLN A 219 10.84 16.26 12.03
N GLU A 220 10.50 15.75 13.22
CA GLU A 220 11.50 15.32 14.19
C GLU A 220 12.23 14.06 13.72
N THR A 221 11.50 13.07 13.19
CA THR A 221 12.08 11.80 12.69
C THR A 221 13.12 12.02 11.59
N PHE A 222 12.84 12.93 10.65
CA PHE A 222 13.69 13.21 9.50
C PHE A 222 14.65 14.40 9.69
N LYS A 223 14.69 14.98 10.90
CA LYS A 223 15.63 16.05 11.25
C LYS A 223 17.08 15.60 11.02
N GLY A 224 17.85 16.45 10.34
CA GLY A 224 19.25 16.16 10.00
C GLY A 224 19.45 15.16 8.86
N THR A 225 18.38 14.66 8.25
CA THR A 225 18.43 13.83 7.03
C THR A 225 18.23 14.69 5.78
N PRO A 226 18.56 14.21 4.56
CA PRO A 226 18.28 14.93 3.32
C PRO A 226 16.79 14.96 2.91
N ILE A 227 15.88 14.45 3.75
CA ILE A 227 14.45 14.33 3.44
C ILE A 227 13.67 15.46 4.12
N GLU A 228 13.00 16.28 3.32
CA GLU A 228 12.14 17.35 3.81
C GLU A 228 10.69 16.89 4.02
N VAL A 229 10.01 17.40 5.04
CA VAL A 229 8.54 17.25 5.15
C VAL A 229 7.88 18.40 4.40
N ARG A 230 7.17 18.10 3.31
CA ARG A 230 6.46 19.08 2.48
C ARG A 230 4.96 19.00 2.70
N ILE A 231 4.41 20.10 3.19
CA ILE A 231 2.98 20.23 3.47
C ILE A 231 2.22 20.56 2.18
N VAL A 232 1.13 19.85 1.91
CA VAL A 232 0.26 20.06 0.74
C VAL A 232 -1.19 20.37 1.16
N PRO A 233 -1.99 21.04 0.31
CA PRO A 233 -3.38 21.38 0.63
C PRO A 233 -4.25 20.15 0.93
N ASN A 234 -5.17 20.27 1.88
CA ASN A 234 -6.13 19.21 2.19
C ASN A 234 -7.31 19.18 1.20
N VAL A 235 -7.04 18.70 -0.01
CA VAL A 235 -8.04 18.57 -1.08
C VAL A 235 -7.88 17.25 -1.84
N TYR A 236 -8.97 16.64 -2.28
CA TYR A 236 -8.92 15.56 -3.27
C TYR A 236 -8.71 16.14 -4.67
N PRO A 237 -7.90 15.54 -5.57
CA PRO A 237 -7.09 14.33 -5.42
C PRO A 237 -5.60 14.64 -5.16
N MET A 238 -5.25 15.39 -4.10
CA MET A 238 -3.86 15.80 -3.86
C MET A 238 -2.87 14.64 -3.77
N GLY A 239 -3.32 13.47 -3.31
CA GLY A 239 -2.49 12.27 -3.20
C GLY A 239 -2.38 11.47 -4.51
N TRP A 240 -3.10 11.85 -5.57
CA TRP A 240 -2.91 11.24 -6.87
C TRP A 240 -1.57 11.70 -7.47
N GLU A 241 -0.77 10.74 -7.94
CA GLU A 241 0.63 10.95 -8.34
C GLU A 241 0.82 12.15 -9.30
N ARG A 242 -0.06 12.30 -10.31
CA ARG A 242 -0.01 13.43 -11.26
C ARG A 242 -0.26 14.77 -10.57
N THR A 243 -1.25 14.82 -9.70
CA THR A 243 -1.60 16.03 -8.94
C THR A 243 -0.47 16.42 -7.99
N LEU A 244 0.07 15.43 -7.28
CA LEU A 244 1.14 15.64 -6.30
C LEU A 244 2.43 16.13 -6.97
N VAL A 245 2.86 15.47 -8.05
CA VAL A 245 4.05 15.88 -8.82
C VAL A 245 3.86 17.29 -9.37
N TYR A 246 2.70 17.60 -9.96
CA TYR A 246 2.43 18.95 -10.43
C TYR A 246 2.42 19.96 -9.27
N GLN A 247 1.86 19.61 -8.11
CA GLN A 247 1.84 20.51 -6.96
C GLN A 247 3.25 20.87 -6.49
N LEU A 248 4.14 19.88 -6.42
CA LEU A 248 5.50 20.04 -5.90
C LEU A 248 6.50 20.61 -6.92
N THR A 249 6.30 20.35 -8.21
CA THR A 249 7.29 20.69 -9.25
C THR A 249 6.80 21.66 -10.32
N LYS A 250 5.48 21.85 -10.42
CA LYS A 250 4.79 22.54 -11.53
C LYS A 250 5.02 21.93 -12.92
N LYS A 251 5.58 20.72 -12.98
CA LYS A 251 5.77 19.95 -14.22
C LYS A 251 4.62 18.98 -14.44
N ARG A 252 4.34 18.69 -15.71
CA ARG A 252 3.39 17.65 -16.15
C ARG A 252 4.18 16.58 -16.89
N TYR A 253 3.59 15.39 -16.96
CA TYR A 253 4.13 14.24 -17.67
C TYR A 253 2.98 13.41 -18.25
N ASP A 254 3.30 12.56 -19.22
CA ASP A 254 2.30 11.81 -19.99
C ASP A 254 2.24 10.35 -19.57
N ARG A 255 3.38 9.69 -19.35
CA ARG A 255 3.41 8.28 -18.92
C ARG A 255 3.85 8.11 -17.49
N LEU A 256 5.10 8.46 -17.16
CA LEU A 256 5.70 8.17 -15.84
C LEU A 256 6.28 9.43 -15.18
N PRO A 257 6.28 9.49 -13.83
CA PRO A 257 6.85 10.63 -13.08
C PRO A 257 8.29 10.98 -13.44
N ILE A 258 9.07 10.03 -13.92
CA ILE A 258 10.48 10.24 -14.32
C ILE A 258 10.61 11.28 -15.44
N GLU A 259 9.60 11.44 -16.31
CA GLU A 259 9.56 12.51 -17.32
C GLU A 259 9.51 13.92 -16.71
N ALA A 260 8.98 14.04 -15.49
CA ALA A 260 9.02 15.27 -14.70
C ALA A 260 10.26 15.35 -13.78
N GLY A 261 11.19 14.39 -13.89
CA GLY A 261 12.35 14.27 -13.01
C GLY A 261 11.98 13.79 -11.60
N CYS A 262 10.93 12.98 -11.46
CA CYS A 262 10.44 12.51 -10.16
C CYS A 262 10.41 10.99 -10.04
N ILE A 263 10.67 10.49 -8.83
CA ILE A 263 10.32 9.12 -8.41
C ILE A 263 9.37 9.23 -7.22
N VAL A 264 8.23 8.55 -7.28
CA VAL A 264 7.20 8.60 -6.23
C VAL A 264 6.96 7.21 -5.65
N ASN A 265 7.00 7.10 -4.32
CA ASN A 265 6.56 5.90 -3.60
C ASN A 265 5.50 6.24 -2.57
N ASN A 266 4.61 5.29 -2.29
CA ASN A 266 3.67 5.40 -1.19
C ASN A 266 4.39 5.17 0.14
N ALA A 267 3.91 5.78 1.23
CA ALA A 267 4.49 5.62 2.56
C ALA A 267 4.51 4.16 3.05
N SER A 268 3.44 3.39 2.83
CA SER A 268 3.39 1.96 3.16
C SER A 268 4.42 1.15 2.36
N THR A 269 4.72 1.52 1.11
CA THR A 269 5.82 0.91 0.35
C THR A 269 7.18 1.20 0.98
N ALA A 270 7.42 2.43 1.45
CA ALA A 270 8.65 2.77 2.15
C ALA A 270 8.78 1.99 3.47
N ILE A 271 7.72 1.91 4.27
CA ILE A 271 7.69 1.12 5.50
C ILE A 271 7.97 -0.37 5.24
N ALA A 272 7.31 -0.96 4.22
CA ALA A 272 7.54 -2.35 3.85
C ALA A 272 9.00 -2.61 3.44
N PHE A 273 9.61 -1.68 2.72
CA PHE A 273 11.02 -1.80 2.36
C PHE A 273 11.94 -1.69 3.57
N GLY A 274 11.66 -0.77 4.51
CA GLY A 274 12.34 -0.70 5.79
C GLY A 274 12.24 -2.00 6.59
N ASN A 275 11.06 -2.62 6.61
CA ASN A 275 10.85 -3.90 7.29
C ASN A 275 11.66 -5.05 6.67
N ALA A 276 11.72 -5.09 5.32
CA ALA A 276 12.54 -6.08 4.63
C ALA A 276 14.04 -5.89 4.95
N LEU A 277 14.53 -4.64 4.95
CA LEU A 277 15.93 -4.32 5.23
C LEU A 277 16.34 -4.64 6.68
N VAL A 278 15.52 -4.27 7.66
CA VAL A 278 15.86 -4.39 9.09
C VAL A 278 15.52 -5.77 9.64
N ASN A 279 14.31 -6.24 9.37
CA ASN A 279 13.76 -7.45 10.00
C ASN A 279 13.81 -8.67 9.08
N GLY A 280 14.21 -8.51 7.82
CA GLY A 280 14.23 -9.60 6.85
C GLY A 280 12.84 -10.05 6.41
N MET A 281 11.81 -9.22 6.65
CA MET A 281 10.42 -9.60 6.47
C MET A 281 9.85 -9.02 5.16
N PRO A 282 9.35 -9.87 4.24
CA PRO A 282 8.63 -9.41 3.05
C PRO A 282 7.21 -8.96 3.40
N VAL A 283 6.45 -8.52 2.39
CA VAL A 283 5.02 -8.17 2.56
C VAL A 283 4.19 -9.43 2.75
N THR A 284 3.98 -9.79 4.02
CA THR A 284 3.11 -10.90 4.45
C THR A 284 1.77 -10.42 5.00
N HIS A 285 1.76 -9.22 5.55
CA HIS A 285 0.60 -8.57 6.18
C HIS A 285 0.42 -7.16 5.65
N LYS A 286 -0.74 -6.58 5.91
CA LYS A 286 -1.01 -5.18 5.53
C LYS A 286 -1.89 -4.47 6.55
N TYR A 287 -1.77 -3.15 6.54
CA TYR A 287 -2.80 -2.26 7.07
C TYR A 287 -3.93 -2.12 6.05
N LEU A 288 -5.16 -2.25 6.50
CA LEU A 288 -6.36 -2.13 5.68
C LEU A 288 -7.41 -1.36 6.45
N THR A 289 -8.03 -0.35 5.83
CA THR A 289 -9.16 0.34 6.46
C THR A 289 -10.46 -0.37 6.13
N VAL A 290 -11.26 -0.73 7.13
CA VAL A 290 -12.64 -1.18 6.96
C VAL A 290 -13.55 -0.04 7.38
N SER A 291 -14.35 0.50 6.46
CA SER A 291 -15.17 1.68 6.74
C SER A 291 -16.42 1.73 5.86
N GLY A 292 -17.22 2.78 6.00
CA GLY A 292 -18.50 2.94 5.34
C GLY A 292 -19.69 2.77 6.30
N ASP A 293 -20.83 3.30 5.89
CA ASP A 293 -21.99 3.49 6.76
C ASP A 293 -22.82 2.21 6.98
N ALA A 294 -22.50 1.13 6.27
CA ALA A 294 -23.07 -0.20 6.46
C ALA A 294 -22.29 -1.10 7.43
N VAL A 295 -21.08 -0.73 7.88
CA VAL A 295 -20.27 -1.53 8.83
C VAL A 295 -20.59 -1.16 10.28
N LYS A 296 -20.70 -2.14 11.19
CA LYS A 296 -20.95 -1.86 12.63
C LYS A 296 -19.83 -1.04 13.25
N ASN A 297 -18.59 -1.49 13.14
CA ASN A 297 -17.43 -0.80 13.72
C ASN A 297 -16.37 -0.50 12.65
N PRO A 298 -16.46 0.63 11.93
CA PRO A 298 -15.37 1.08 11.06
C PRO A 298 -14.03 1.09 11.81
N GLN A 299 -12.99 0.42 11.30
CA GLN A 299 -11.72 0.28 11.98
C GLN A 299 -10.58 -0.02 11.00
N ASN A 300 -9.35 0.37 11.34
CA ASN A 300 -8.16 -0.13 10.64
C ASN A 300 -7.77 -1.49 11.20
N VAL A 301 -7.38 -2.41 10.32
CA VAL A 301 -6.98 -3.77 10.68
C VAL A 301 -5.57 -4.05 10.14
N TYR A 302 -4.83 -4.93 10.82
CA TYR A 302 -3.57 -5.49 10.34
C TYR A 302 -3.76 -6.98 10.10
N VAL A 303 -3.71 -7.41 8.84
CA VAL A 303 -4.21 -8.73 8.43
C VAL A 303 -3.23 -9.45 7.50
N PRO A 304 -3.15 -10.79 7.56
CA PRO A 304 -2.42 -11.60 6.58
C PRO A 304 -2.93 -11.37 5.15
N VAL A 305 -2.03 -11.21 4.20
CA VAL A 305 -2.39 -11.21 2.77
C VAL A 305 -3.11 -12.52 2.45
N GLY A 306 -4.20 -12.45 1.69
CA GLY A 306 -5.03 -13.62 1.34
C GLY A 306 -6.16 -13.95 2.33
N THR A 307 -6.30 -13.21 3.43
CA THR A 307 -7.48 -13.32 4.32
C THR A 307 -8.75 -12.99 3.54
N LYS A 308 -9.85 -13.71 3.80
CA LYS A 308 -11.13 -13.42 3.16
C LYS A 308 -11.72 -12.13 3.72
N VAL A 309 -12.35 -11.35 2.85
CA VAL A 309 -12.96 -10.08 3.25
C VAL A 309 -14.13 -10.28 4.22
N HIS A 310 -14.90 -11.35 4.07
CA HIS A 310 -15.93 -11.72 5.04
C HIS A 310 -15.38 -11.85 6.47
N GLU A 311 -14.27 -12.56 6.67
CA GLU A 311 -13.64 -12.74 7.99
C GLU A 311 -13.16 -11.41 8.58
N ILE A 312 -12.69 -10.49 7.73
CA ILE A 312 -12.26 -9.15 8.15
C ILE A 312 -13.47 -8.30 8.57
N ILE A 313 -14.58 -8.38 7.83
CA ILE A 313 -15.82 -7.65 8.14
C ILE A 313 -16.42 -8.18 9.45
N ASP A 314 -16.44 -9.50 9.63
CA ASP A 314 -16.91 -10.14 10.87
C ASP A 314 -16.05 -9.74 12.08
N ALA A 315 -14.73 -9.68 11.92
CA ALA A 315 -13.81 -9.26 12.98
C ALA A 315 -14.05 -7.82 13.47
N VAL A 316 -14.61 -6.95 12.62
CA VAL A 316 -15.03 -5.59 13.00
C VAL A 316 -16.52 -5.50 13.36
N GLY A 317 -17.17 -6.63 13.62
CA GLY A 317 -18.55 -6.73 14.11
C GLY A 317 -19.62 -6.87 13.02
N GLY A 318 -19.23 -7.08 11.77
CA GLY A 318 -20.15 -7.33 10.67
C GLY A 318 -20.87 -6.09 10.12
N TYR A 319 -21.93 -6.33 9.35
CA TYR A 319 -22.82 -5.31 8.81
C TYR A 319 -23.82 -4.82 9.85
N LYS A 320 -24.24 -3.55 9.77
CA LYS A 320 -25.28 -2.99 10.64
C LYS A 320 -26.61 -3.72 10.49
N ASP A 321 -27.36 -3.80 11.58
CA ASP A 321 -28.68 -4.42 11.58
C ASP A 321 -29.65 -3.65 10.67
N GLY A 322 -30.49 -4.38 9.93
CA GLY A 322 -31.44 -3.81 8.96
C GLY A 322 -30.81 -3.23 7.69
N VAL A 323 -29.60 -3.69 7.33
CA VAL A 323 -28.97 -3.41 6.05
C VAL A 323 -29.04 -4.69 5.20
N ASP A 324 -29.97 -4.70 4.24
CA ASP A 324 -30.22 -5.87 3.39
C ASP A 324 -29.40 -5.85 2.09
N ASP A 325 -29.04 -4.65 1.61
CA ASP A 325 -28.24 -4.43 0.42
C ASP A 325 -27.05 -3.52 0.76
N VAL A 326 -25.88 -3.82 0.17
CA VAL A 326 -24.66 -3.02 0.33
C VAL A 326 -23.90 -2.89 -0.98
N VAL A 327 -23.24 -1.75 -1.15
CA VAL A 327 -22.17 -1.55 -2.13
C VAL A 327 -20.84 -1.77 -1.44
N LEU A 328 -20.19 -2.90 -1.75
CA LEU A 328 -18.84 -3.21 -1.28
C LEU A 328 -17.80 -2.76 -2.32
N LEU A 329 -16.87 -1.92 -1.88
CA LEU A 329 -15.75 -1.44 -2.67
C LEU A 329 -14.44 -2.01 -2.13
N ALA A 330 -13.68 -2.70 -2.98
CA ALA A 330 -12.28 -3.00 -2.73
C ALA A 330 -11.44 -1.73 -2.97
N GLY A 331 -11.24 -0.96 -1.91
CA GLY A 331 -10.64 0.38 -1.90
C GLY A 331 -11.61 1.43 -1.34
N GLY A 332 -11.43 2.68 -1.77
CA GLY A 332 -12.35 3.77 -1.45
C GLY A 332 -13.31 4.12 -2.59
N PRO A 333 -14.23 5.08 -2.38
CA PRO A 333 -15.27 5.45 -3.34
C PRO A 333 -14.78 6.06 -4.65
N MET A 334 -13.56 6.61 -4.71
CA MET A 334 -13.06 7.31 -5.88
C MET A 334 -12.22 6.43 -6.80
N MET A 335 -11.43 5.50 -6.26
CA MET A 335 -10.54 4.63 -7.03
C MET A 335 -10.76 3.13 -6.81
N GLY A 336 -11.58 2.76 -5.81
CA GLY A 336 -11.90 1.37 -5.52
C GLY A 336 -12.77 0.72 -6.58
N ARG A 337 -12.82 -0.61 -6.55
CA ARG A 337 -13.67 -1.40 -7.45
C ARG A 337 -14.86 -1.96 -6.70
N ALA A 338 -16.05 -1.80 -7.27
CA ALA A 338 -17.22 -2.52 -6.80
C ALA A 338 -17.01 -4.03 -7.01
N VAL A 339 -17.29 -4.80 -5.96
CA VAL A 339 -17.20 -6.25 -5.95
C VAL A 339 -18.55 -6.83 -5.54
N PRO A 340 -18.95 -7.99 -6.08
CA PRO A 340 -20.32 -8.49 -5.96
C PRO A 340 -20.71 -8.95 -4.55
N ASN A 341 -19.73 -9.30 -3.71
CA ASN A 341 -19.92 -9.75 -2.34
C ASN A 341 -18.57 -9.75 -1.60
N ASP A 342 -18.57 -10.09 -0.31
CA ASP A 342 -17.38 -10.19 0.55
C ASP A 342 -16.62 -11.53 0.44
N GLN A 343 -17.00 -12.40 -0.51
CA GLN A 343 -16.39 -13.70 -0.75
C GLN A 343 -15.18 -13.58 -1.70
N PHE A 344 -14.23 -12.72 -1.35
CA PHE A 344 -12.96 -12.57 -2.07
C PHE A 344 -11.78 -12.40 -1.10
N ALA A 345 -10.57 -12.64 -1.60
CA ALA A 345 -9.36 -12.55 -0.81
C ALA A 345 -8.65 -11.20 -0.98
N VAL A 346 -8.08 -10.69 0.12
CA VAL A 346 -7.30 -9.45 0.11
C VAL A 346 -5.94 -9.66 -0.56
N MET A 347 -5.59 -8.79 -1.51
CA MET A 347 -4.31 -8.79 -2.23
C MET A 347 -3.33 -7.81 -1.60
N GLN A 348 -2.02 -7.91 -1.88
CA GLN A 348 -0.99 -7.03 -1.30
C GLN A 348 -1.30 -5.53 -1.51
N GLN A 349 -1.82 -5.16 -2.68
CA GLN A 349 -2.02 -3.77 -3.09
C GLN A 349 -3.32 -3.10 -2.59
N ASN A 350 -4.29 -3.83 -2.03
CA ASN A 350 -5.48 -3.15 -1.47
C ASN A 350 -5.09 -2.26 -0.26
N ASN A 351 -5.89 -1.27 0.09
CA ASN A 351 -5.61 -0.41 1.23
C ASN A 351 -6.87 -0.04 2.02
N GLY A 352 -8.05 -0.41 1.51
CA GLY A 352 -9.28 -0.35 2.27
C GLY A 352 -10.39 -1.22 1.68
N LEU A 353 -11.48 -1.28 2.43
CA LEU A 353 -12.77 -1.85 2.13
C LEU A 353 -13.80 -0.79 2.55
N THR A 354 -14.56 -0.28 1.58
CA THR A 354 -15.62 0.70 1.86
C THR A 354 -16.97 0.05 1.59
N ILE A 355 -17.80 -0.05 2.62
CA ILE A 355 -19.11 -0.71 2.56
C ILE A 355 -20.20 0.33 2.80
N GLN A 356 -20.94 0.64 1.74
CA GLN A 356 -22.00 1.65 1.77
C GLN A 356 -23.38 0.99 1.65
N LYS A 357 -24.40 1.63 2.23
CA LYS A 357 -25.80 1.22 2.06
C LYS A 357 -26.36 1.53 0.68
#